data_AF-A0A9W5YTT8-F1
#
_entry.id   AF-A0A9W5YTT8-F1
#
_cell.length_a   1.000
_cell.length_b   1.000
_cell.length_c   1.000
_cell.angle_alpha   90.00
_cell.angle_beta   90.00
_cell.angle_gamma   90.00
#
_symmetry.space_group_name_H-M   'P 1'
#
loop_
_entity.id
_entity.type
_entity.pdbx_description
1 polymer ?
#
loop_
_entity_poly.entity_id
_entity_poly.type
_entity_poly.pdbx_seq_one_letter_code
_entity_poly.pdbx_strand_id
1 'polypeptide(L)'
;MIAQSEATSQKAQPHYTTPLTPPPPYSAPATTVGGNQGSPLYHNWQDTVPDTATLPPPPTAGFLCSSTGNASCDDAERAHEFCDKLPLEAPIKPSAATYRSAREFNISPAESPRFGANLHVVNQGHWKGSTSNGHGDCLLTTNLPLYFSTEDSPLLTKKSKTIYFEVRLLGLRIGPEGQSSDASGFSIGFVARPYPNWRCPGWERGSLGVFSDDGCRFVNDSWGGKSFTSKFNVGETVGLGMTFHSPTPAPLISADKNEKVYVDIFFTRDGREVGGWNLYEELDEDSGGVEGLGGDFDLYGALGLFGGVDFEVFFKPTDWLWTPREDF
;
A
#
# COMPACT_ATOMS: atom_id res chain seq x y z
N MET A 1 38.11 -64.76 -15.77
CA MET A 1 38.54 -63.38 -15.47
C MET A 1 37.35 -62.50 -15.82
N ILE A 2 36.47 -62.09 -14.90
CA ILE A 2 36.60 -60.98 -13.92
C ILE A 2 36.98 -59.68 -14.66
N ALA A 3 36.29 -58.53 -14.63
CA ALA A 3 35.22 -57.94 -13.81
C ALA A 3 34.48 -56.87 -14.66
N GLN A 4 33.15 -56.78 -14.61
CA GLN A 4 32.28 -55.86 -13.83
C GLN A 4 32.15 -54.41 -14.34
N SER A 5 30.88 -54.05 -14.48
CA SER A 5 30.21 -52.77 -14.70
C SER A 5 30.30 -51.82 -13.50
N GLU A 6 30.29 -50.51 -13.73
CA GLU A 6 29.98 -49.52 -12.70
C GLU A 6 28.83 -48.59 -13.10
N ALA A 7 27.98 -48.37 -12.12
CA ALA A 7 26.69 -47.71 -12.16
C ALA A 7 26.74 -46.35 -11.46
N THR A 8 25.70 -45.58 -11.75
CA THR A 8 25.21 -44.35 -11.11
C THR A 8 25.32 -44.39 -9.58
N SER A 9 25.78 -43.29 -8.96
CA SER A 9 25.69 -43.11 -7.51
C SER A 9 25.10 -41.74 -7.15
N GLN A 10 23.89 -41.79 -6.59
CA GLN A 10 23.19 -40.72 -5.91
C GLN A 10 23.92 -40.41 -4.59
N LYS A 11 24.18 -39.14 -4.31
CA LYS A 11 24.80 -38.71 -3.05
C LYS A 11 23.70 -38.47 -2.00
N ALA A 12 23.61 -39.34 -1.01
CA ALA A 12 22.68 -39.27 0.12
C ALA A 12 23.05 -38.15 1.10
N GLN A 13 22.04 -37.45 1.63
CA GLN A 13 22.15 -36.50 2.75
C GLN A 13 22.31 -37.25 4.09
N PRO A 14 23.16 -36.77 5.02
CA PRO A 14 23.25 -37.36 6.35
C PRO A 14 22.10 -36.87 7.24
N HIS A 15 21.29 -37.82 7.72
CA HIS A 15 20.35 -37.63 8.82
C HIS A 15 21.13 -37.40 10.13
N TYR A 16 20.99 -36.22 10.73
CA TYR A 16 21.39 -35.96 12.12
C TYR A 16 20.15 -35.99 13.02
N THR A 17 20.01 -37.05 13.80
CA THR A 17 19.01 -37.18 14.87
C THR A 17 19.66 -36.73 16.17
N THR A 18 19.24 -35.60 16.74
CA THR A 18 19.63 -35.20 18.10
C THR A 18 18.64 -35.76 19.12
N PRO A 19 19.09 -36.41 20.21
CA PRO A 19 18.20 -36.81 21.30
C PRO A 19 17.78 -35.57 22.12
N LEU A 20 16.47 -35.37 22.28
CA LEU A 20 15.90 -34.42 23.24
C LEU A 20 16.05 -34.98 24.66
N THR A 21 17.01 -34.50 25.44
CA THR A 21 17.01 -34.67 26.90
C THR A 21 16.55 -33.37 27.57
N PRO A 22 15.62 -33.42 28.54
CA PRO A 22 15.19 -32.23 29.27
C PRO A 22 16.33 -31.69 30.15
N PRO A 23 16.41 -30.35 30.36
CA PRO A 23 17.43 -29.76 31.22
C PRO A 23 17.19 -30.13 32.70
N PRO A 24 18.26 -30.20 33.52
CA PRO A 24 18.14 -30.55 34.94
C PRO A 24 17.48 -29.42 35.74
N PRO A 25 16.75 -29.75 36.83
CA PRO A 25 16.15 -28.75 37.70
C PRO A 25 17.23 -27.96 38.46
N TYR A 26 17.10 -26.63 38.45
CA TYR A 26 18.00 -25.73 39.15
C TYR A 26 17.68 -25.72 40.65
N SER A 27 18.60 -26.20 41.48
CA SER A 27 18.51 -26.14 42.94
C SER A 27 19.33 -24.95 43.44
N ALA A 28 18.67 -23.95 44.03
CA ALA A 28 19.35 -22.82 44.67
C ALA A 28 20.17 -23.30 45.89
N PRO A 29 21.41 -22.81 46.10
CA PRO A 29 22.15 -23.14 47.31
C PRO A 29 21.56 -22.39 48.52
N ALA A 30 21.28 -23.12 49.58
CA ALA A 30 21.04 -22.55 50.89
C ALA A 30 22.39 -22.24 51.55
N THR A 31 22.66 -20.97 51.84
CA THR A 31 23.79 -20.56 52.68
C THR A 31 23.28 -19.79 53.90
N THR A 32 23.65 -20.31 55.07
CA THR A 32 23.33 -19.83 56.41
C THR A 32 24.10 -18.56 56.80
N VAL A 33 23.32 -17.55 57.23
CA VAL A 33 23.50 -16.54 58.30
C VAL A 33 24.89 -15.94 58.59
N GLY A 34 24.97 -14.60 58.50
CA GLY A 34 25.95 -13.77 59.22
C GLY A 34 25.89 -12.25 58.95
N GLY A 35 25.13 -11.51 59.76
CA GLY A 35 25.45 -10.13 60.24
C GLY A 35 25.50 -8.92 59.29
N ASN A 36 24.38 -8.17 59.25
CA ASN A 36 24.22 -6.70 59.22
C ASN A 36 25.22 -5.79 58.45
N GLN A 37 24.75 -5.14 57.37
CA GLN A 37 24.73 -3.68 57.10
C GLN A 37 24.72 -3.38 55.58
N GLY A 38 23.72 -2.61 55.14
CA GLY A 38 23.64 -1.99 53.80
C GLY A 38 23.05 -2.87 52.71
N SER A 39 21.73 -2.87 52.56
CA SER A 39 21.08 -3.40 51.35
C SER A 39 21.66 -2.66 50.13
N PRO A 40 22.16 -3.35 49.10
CA PRO A 40 22.33 -2.72 47.79
C PRO A 40 20.94 -2.20 47.40
N LEU A 41 20.85 -0.94 46.97
CA LEU A 41 19.68 -0.43 46.25
C LEU A 41 19.55 -1.26 44.98
N TYR A 42 18.91 -2.42 45.08
CA TYR A 42 18.36 -3.11 43.92
C TYR A 42 17.35 -2.13 43.33
N HIS A 43 17.74 -1.43 42.27
CA HIS A 43 16.80 -0.73 41.42
C HIS A 43 15.86 -1.82 40.90
N ASN A 44 14.66 -1.86 41.46
CA ASN A 44 13.63 -2.80 41.09
C ASN A 44 13.05 -2.34 39.74
N TRP A 45 13.81 -2.57 38.67
CA TRP A 45 13.39 -2.21 37.30
C TRP A 45 12.08 -2.91 36.94
N GLN A 46 11.80 -4.06 37.57
CA GLN A 46 10.54 -4.81 37.47
C GLN A 46 9.35 -4.08 38.10
N ASP A 47 9.56 -3.22 39.09
CA ASP A 47 8.51 -2.34 39.64
C ASP A 47 8.37 -1.03 38.84
N THR A 48 9.30 -0.77 37.91
CA THR A 48 9.32 0.47 37.09
C THR A 48 8.76 0.26 35.69
N VAL A 49 8.58 -1.01 35.27
CA VAL A 49 7.91 -1.34 34.01
C VAL A 49 6.40 -1.33 34.25
N PRO A 50 5.64 -0.40 33.64
CA PRO A 50 4.19 -0.42 33.69
C PRO A 50 3.67 -1.75 33.12
N ASP A 51 2.49 -2.18 33.58
CA ASP A 51 1.81 -3.34 33.03
C ASP A 51 1.66 -3.19 31.51
N THR A 52 2.46 -3.96 30.77
CA THR A 52 2.51 -3.92 29.30
C THR A 52 1.19 -4.36 28.65
N ALA A 53 0.26 -4.94 29.42
CA ALA A 53 -1.11 -5.22 28.94
C ALA A 53 -1.95 -3.95 28.71
N THR A 54 -1.49 -2.79 29.17
CA THR A 54 -2.12 -1.49 28.90
C THR A 54 -1.54 -0.77 27.68
N LEU A 55 -0.46 -1.30 27.10
CA LEU A 55 0.11 -0.74 25.88
C LEU A 55 -0.79 -1.10 24.69
N PRO A 56 -0.96 -0.18 23.72
CA PRO A 56 -1.60 -0.53 22.46
C PRO A 56 -0.84 -1.71 21.81
N PRO A 57 -1.54 -2.55 21.01
CA PRO A 57 -0.85 -3.56 20.24
C PRO A 57 0.24 -2.91 19.38
N PRO A 58 1.39 -3.56 19.17
CA PRO A 58 2.45 -3.00 18.36
C PRO A 58 1.92 -2.70 16.95
N PRO A 59 2.42 -1.65 16.28
CA PRO A 59 2.05 -1.35 14.91
C PRO A 59 2.32 -2.56 14.01
N THR A 60 1.51 -2.73 12.97
CA THR A 60 1.69 -3.83 12.01
C THR A 60 3.00 -3.60 11.26
N ALA A 61 3.95 -4.52 11.43
CA ALA A 61 5.26 -4.46 10.78
C ALA A 61 5.12 -4.63 9.25
N GLY A 62 5.82 -3.80 8.48
CA GLY A 62 6.00 -4.02 7.05
C GLY A 62 6.81 -5.26 6.72
N PHE A 63 6.61 -5.82 5.52
CA PHE A 63 7.46 -6.87 4.97
C PHE A 63 8.72 -6.25 4.34
N LEU A 64 9.84 -6.97 4.35
CA LEU A 64 11.07 -6.54 3.66
C LEU A 64 10.97 -6.70 2.13
N CYS A 65 10.23 -7.70 1.65
CA CYS A 65 9.97 -7.94 0.23
C CYS A 65 8.51 -8.38 0.05
N SER A 66 7.88 -8.04 -1.08
CA SER A 66 6.59 -8.63 -1.47
C SER A 66 6.78 -10.11 -1.82
N SER A 67 5.73 -10.91 -1.68
CA SER A 67 5.77 -12.35 -1.97
C SER A 67 5.88 -12.68 -3.46
N THR A 68 5.48 -11.77 -4.35
CA THR A 68 5.30 -12.10 -5.79
C THR A 68 5.63 -10.95 -6.74
N GLY A 69 5.23 -9.70 -6.44
CA GLY A 69 5.50 -8.53 -7.27
C GLY A 69 6.54 -7.59 -6.65
N ASN A 70 7.80 -7.69 -7.08
CA ASN A 70 8.85 -6.76 -6.69
C ASN A 70 9.44 -6.09 -7.93
N ALA A 71 9.68 -4.79 -7.87
CA ALA A 71 10.46 -4.12 -8.90
C ALA A 71 11.95 -4.50 -8.80
N SER A 72 12.70 -4.24 -9.87
CA SER A 72 14.16 -4.36 -9.83
C SER A 72 14.78 -3.33 -8.87
N CYS A 73 15.93 -3.67 -8.28
CA CYS A 73 16.70 -2.75 -7.43
C CYS A 73 17.05 -1.44 -8.19
N ASP A 74 17.45 -1.57 -9.46
CA ASP A 74 17.75 -0.45 -10.34
C ASP A 74 16.53 0.47 -10.55
N ASP A 75 15.32 -0.09 -10.67
CA ASP A 75 14.09 0.70 -10.81
C ASP A 75 13.74 1.47 -9.54
N ALA A 76 13.94 0.84 -8.37
CA ALA A 76 13.74 1.47 -7.07
C ALA A 76 14.75 2.61 -6.85
N GLU A 77 16.04 2.38 -7.11
CA GLU A 77 17.07 3.41 -6.98
C GLU A 77 16.80 4.61 -7.91
N ARG A 78 16.44 4.36 -9.18
CA ARG A 78 16.05 5.43 -10.11
C ARG A 78 14.80 6.17 -9.67
N ALA A 79 13.86 5.49 -9.01
CA ALA A 79 12.65 6.12 -8.49
C ALA A 79 12.97 7.04 -7.31
N HIS A 80 13.79 6.58 -6.36
CA HIS A 80 14.29 7.43 -5.27
C HIS A 80 15.02 8.67 -5.80
N GLU A 81 15.94 8.50 -6.74
CA GLU A 81 16.63 9.64 -7.36
C GLU A 81 15.66 10.61 -8.05
N PHE A 82 14.64 10.09 -8.73
CA PHE A 82 13.60 10.91 -9.35
C PHE A 82 12.85 11.71 -8.28
N CYS A 83 12.50 11.05 -7.18
CA CYS A 83 11.74 11.63 -6.09
C CYS A 83 12.50 12.75 -5.37
N ASP A 84 13.80 12.55 -5.15
CA ASP A 84 14.71 13.53 -4.54
C ASP A 84 14.92 14.76 -5.43
N LYS A 85 14.99 14.57 -6.76
CA LYS A 85 15.27 15.65 -7.72
C LYS A 85 14.04 16.49 -8.05
N LEU A 86 12.84 15.93 -7.93
CA LEU A 86 11.60 16.56 -8.39
C LEU A 86 10.56 16.56 -7.25
N PRO A 87 10.49 17.56 -6.36
CA PRO A 87 9.50 17.58 -5.28
C PRO A 87 8.05 17.60 -5.81
N LEU A 88 7.09 17.25 -4.94
CA LEU A 88 5.66 17.27 -5.30
C LEU A 88 5.21 18.66 -5.78
N GLU A 89 4.40 18.69 -6.83
CA GLU A 89 3.82 19.89 -7.43
C GLU A 89 2.80 20.50 -6.48
N ALA A 90 3.05 21.74 -6.03
CA ALA A 90 2.06 22.46 -5.25
C ALA A 90 0.73 22.59 -6.01
N PRO A 91 -0.44 22.45 -5.35
CA PRO A 91 -1.74 22.59 -5.99
C PRO A 91 -1.91 23.93 -6.69
N ILE A 92 -2.51 23.88 -7.88
CA ILE A 92 -2.87 25.06 -8.65
C ILE A 92 -4.38 25.09 -8.79
N LYS A 93 -4.97 26.27 -8.56
CA LYS A 93 -6.40 26.46 -8.74
C LYS A 93 -6.83 26.11 -10.18
N PRO A 94 -7.71 25.11 -10.39
CA PRO A 94 -8.12 24.71 -11.72
C PRO A 94 -9.02 25.78 -12.37
N SER A 95 -9.10 25.76 -13.70
CA SER A 95 -10.15 26.51 -14.38
C SER A 95 -11.53 25.92 -14.07
N ALA A 96 -12.58 26.72 -14.10
CA ALA A 96 -13.95 26.24 -13.86
C ALA A 96 -14.37 25.12 -14.84
N ALA A 97 -13.87 25.15 -16.09
CA ALA A 97 -14.12 24.10 -17.07
C ALA A 97 -13.39 22.80 -16.74
N THR A 98 -12.14 22.90 -16.28
CA THR A 98 -11.33 21.74 -15.84
C THR A 98 -11.97 21.07 -14.63
N TYR A 99 -12.31 21.85 -13.60
CA TYR A 99 -12.94 21.33 -12.39
C TYR A 99 -14.30 20.69 -12.68
N ARG A 100 -15.13 21.31 -13.53
CA ARG A 100 -16.40 20.71 -13.99
C ARG A 100 -16.19 19.38 -14.69
N SER A 101 -15.21 19.31 -15.60
CA SER A 101 -14.92 18.08 -16.35
C SER A 101 -14.55 16.93 -15.41
N ALA A 102 -13.74 17.20 -14.39
CA ALA A 102 -13.40 16.20 -13.37
C ALA A 102 -14.63 15.77 -12.54
N ARG A 103 -15.46 16.73 -12.07
CA ARG A 103 -16.68 16.43 -11.32
C ARG A 103 -17.73 15.64 -12.11
N GLU A 104 -17.75 15.80 -13.42
CA GLU A 104 -18.62 15.03 -14.32
C GLU A 104 -17.97 13.71 -14.74
N PHE A 105 -16.80 13.34 -14.22
CA PHE A 105 -16.04 12.13 -14.59
C PHE A 105 -15.67 12.09 -16.09
N ASN A 106 -15.54 13.26 -16.72
CA ASN A 106 -14.94 13.40 -18.05
C ASN A 106 -13.41 13.36 -17.94
N ILE A 107 -12.93 12.20 -17.51
CA ILE A 107 -11.53 11.89 -17.28
C ILE A 107 -11.05 10.83 -18.26
N SER A 108 -9.86 11.06 -18.75
CA SER A 108 -9.17 10.22 -19.72
C SER A 108 -7.92 9.63 -19.09
N PRO A 109 -7.47 8.47 -19.58
CA PRO A 109 -6.18 7.96 -19.19
C PRO A 109 -5.05 8.90 -19.61
N ALA A 110 -4.13 9.17 -18.69
CA ALA A 110 -2.85 9.78 -18.96
C ALA A 110 -1.80 8.66 -18.99
N GLU A 111 -1.35 8.33 -20.20
CA GLU A 111 -0.38 7.27 -20.44
C GLU A 111 1.05 7.81 -20.37
N SER A 112 1.98 6.98 -19.90
CA SER A 112 3.40 7.26 -20.09
C SER A 112 3.83 6.94 -21.53
N PRO A 113 4.86 7.59 -22.09
CA PRO A 113 5.38 7.25 -23.42
C PRO A 113 5.88 5.80 -23.57
N ARG A 114 6.07 5.08 -22.46
CA ARG A 114 6.47 3.65 -22.41
C ARG A 114 5.30 2.72 -22.16
N PHE A 115 4.07 3.21 -22.19
CA PHE A 115 2.87 2.43 -21.96
C PHE A 115 2.63 1.48 -23.15
N GLY A 116 3.20 0.27 -23.07
CA GLY A 116 3.06 -0.79 -24.08
C GLY A 116 1.74 -1.56 -23.99
N ALA A 117 0.71 -0.97 -23.36
CA ALA A 117 -0.58 -1.59 -23.15
C ALA A 117 -1.59 -1.13 -24.20
N ASN A 118 -2.55 -2.01 -24.53
CA ASN A 118 -3.72 -1.62 -25.31
C ASN A 118 -4.74 -1.02 -24.34
N LEU A 119 -5.15 0.23 -24.55
CA LEU A 119 -6.12 0.91 -23.71
C LEU A 119 -7.16 1.60 -24.59
N HIS A 120 -8.43 1.44 -24.21
CA HIS A 120 -9.54 2.11 -24.87
C HIS A 120 -10.53 2.64 -23.83
N VAL A 121 -11.00 3.87 -24.08
CA VAL A 121 -12.09 4.48 -23.31
C VAL A 121 -13.40 3.92 -23.86
N VAL A 122 -14.09 3.12 -23.05
CA VAL A 122 -15.36 2.48 -23.42
C VAL A 122 -16.50 3.51 -23.39
N ASN A 123 -16.53 4.30 -22.32
CA ASN A 123 -17.43 5.43 -22.14
C ASN A 123 -16.80 6.44 -21.15
N GLN A 124 -17.52 7.52 -20.83
CA GLN A 124 -17.06 8.54 -19.89
C GLN A 124 -16.82 7.95 -18.48
N GLY A 125 -15.54 7.90 -18.08
CA GLY A 125 -15.13 7.34 -16.79
C GLY A 125 -15.03 5.81 -16.75
N HIS A 126 -15.19 5.12 -17.89
CA HIS A 126 -15.01 3.66 -18.02
C HIS A 126 -13.92 3.35 -19.03
N TRP A 127 -12.83 2.73 -18.56
CA TRP A 127 -11.71 2.34 -19.39
C TRP A 127 -11.56 0.82 -19.39
N LYS A 128 -11.01 0.28 -20.47
CA LYS A 128 -10.66 -1.13 -20.58
C LYS A 128 -9.30 -1.27 -21.23
N GLY A 129 -8.45 -2.11 -20.66
CA GLY A 129 -7.09 -2.27 -21.14
C GLY A 129 -6.48 -3.63 -20.90
N SER A 130 -5.31 -3.83 -21.52
CA SER A 130 -4.51 -5.04 -21.40
C SER A 130 -3.03 -4.79 -21.63
N THR A 131 -2.15 -5.38 -20.82
CA THR A 131 -0.69 -5.40 -21.04
C THR A 131 -0.23 -6.68 -21.76
N SER A 132 0.93 -6.63 -22.41
CA SER A 132 1.56 -7.82 -23.00
C SER A 132 2.07 -8.79 -21.94
N ASN A 133 2.31 -10.05 -22.32
CA ASN A 133 2.99 -11.03 -21.47
C ASN A 133 4.37 -10.52 -21.04
N GLY A 134 4.73 -10.72 -19.76
CA GLY A 134 6.04 -10.32 -19.25
C GLY A 134 6.30 -8.81 -19.25
N HIS A 135 5.25 -7.99 -19.35
CA HIS A 135 5.39 -6.54 -19.27
C HIS A 135 5.96 -6.14 -17.90
N GLY A 136 6.92 -5.22 -17.90
CA GLY A 136 7.46 -4.64 -16.67
C GLY A 136 6.45 -3.70 -16.00
N ASP A 137 6.85 -3.12 -14.87
CA ASP A 137 5.98 -2.22 -14.13
C ASP A 137 5.69 -0.94 -14.91
N CYS A 138 4.43 -0.53 -14.96
CA CYS A 138 4.06 0.77 -15.50
C CYS A 138 2.88 1.38 -14.76
N LEU A 139 2.75 2.70 -14.88
CA LEU A 139 1.68 3.47 -14.25
C LEU A 139 0.73 4.04 -15.29
N LEU A 140 -0.57 3.86 -15.02
CA LEU A 140 -1.67 4.54 -15.67
C LEU A 140 -2.33 5.50 -14.66
N THR A 141 -2.48 6.78 -14.99
CA THR A 141 -3.19 7.73 -14.10
C THR A 141 -4.38 8.37 -14.81
N THR A 142 -5.26 9.01 -14.05
CA THR A 142 -6.19 10.00 -14.60
C THR A 142 -5.42 11.20 -15.15
N ASN A 143 -5.97 11.84 -16.19
CA ASN A 143 -5.44 13.09 -16.73
C ASN A 143 -5.79 14.31 -15.87
N LEU A 144 -6.87 14.23 -15.09
CA LEU A 144 -7.31 15.24 -14.13
C LEU A 144 -7.31 14.64 -12.71
N PRO A 145 -7.07 15.46 -11.67
CA PRO A 145 -7.24 15.04 -10.29
C PRO A 145 -8.66 14.53 -10.02
N LEU A 146 -8.76 13.53 -9.15
CA LEU A 146 -10.01 13.14 -8.50
C LEU A 146 -10.28 14.02 -7.26
N TYR A 147 -9.23 14.55 -6.66
CA TYR A 147 -9.28 15.52 -5.56
C TYR A 147 -8.41 16.73 -5.91
N PHE A 148 -9.02 17.91 -5.96
CA PHE A 148 -8.33 19.18 -6.11
C PHE A 148 -8.17 19.82 -4.74
N SER A 149 -6.97 19.87 -4.19
CA SER A 149 -6.72 20.43 -2.85
C SER A 149 -7.26 21.86 -2.71
N THR A 150 -7.16 22.67 -3.77
CA THR A 150 -7.61 24.07 -3.78
C THR A 150 -9.13 24.28 -3.87
N GLU A 151 -9.92 23.25 -4.22
CA GLU A 151 -11.37 23.35 -4.39
C GLU A 151 -12.13 22.39 -3.45
N ASP A 152 -11.58 21.21 -3.20
CA ASP A 152 -12.24 20.10 -2.50
C ASP A 152 -11.83 19.99 -1.02
N SER A 153 -10.79 20.70 -0.59
CA SER A 153 -10.28 20.56 0.79
C SER A 153 -11.35 20.84 1.84
N PRO A 154 -11.57 19.91 2.80
CA PRO A 154 -12.50 20.14 3.90
C PRO A 154 -12.15 21.34 4.78
N LEU A 155 -10.89 21.78 4.81
CA LEU A 155 -10.49 23.01 5.51
C LEU A 155 -11.14 24.25 4.87
N LEU A 156 -11.30 24.23 3.55
CA LEU A 156 -11.92 25.29 2.75
C LEU A 156 -13.45 25.13 2.68
N THR A 157 -13.93 23.95 2.30
CA THR A 157 -15.34 23.70 2.01
C THR A 157 -16.18 23.45 3.26
N LYS A 158 -15.53 23.11 4.38
CA LYS A 158 -16.16 22.64 5.63
C LYS A 158 -17.07 21.42 5.43
N LYS A 159 -16.84 20.65 4.36
CA LYS A 159 -17.54 19.41 4.05
C LYS A 159 -16.52 18.31 3.82
N SER A 160 -16.87 17.10 4.22
CA SER A 160 -16.06 15.93 3.86
C SER A 160 -16.07 15.74 2.34
N LYS A 161 -14.97 15.22 1.80
CA LYS A 161 -14.85 14.84 0.40
C LYS A 161 -14.40 13.40 0.31
N THR A 162 -15.05 12.61 -0.53
CA THR A 162 -14.59 11.26 -0.88
C THR A 162 -14.16 11.20 -2.33
N ILE A 163 -13.04 10.53 -2.58
CA ILE A 163 -12.61 10.07 -3.90
C ILE A 163 -12.58 8.55 -3.90
N TYR A 164 -13.01 7.93 -5.00
CA TYR A 164 -13.14 6.49 -5.13
C TYR A 164 -13.16 6.08 -6.60
N PHE A 165 -12.69 4.89 -6.90
CA PHE A 165 -12.89 4.23 -8.18
C PHE A 165 -12.76 2.71 -8.04
N GLU A 166 -13.34 1.98 -8.98
CA GLU A 166 -13.29 0.52 -9.03
C GLU A 166 -12.43 0.02 -10.20
N VAL A 167 -11.84 -1.15 -10.02
CA VAL A 167 -11.10 -1.88 -11.04
C VAL A 167 -11.57 -3.33 -11.04
N ARG A 168 -11.94 -3.83 -12.22
CA ARG A 168 -12.29 -5.24 -12.43
C ARG A 168 -11.13 -5.99 -13.06
N LEU A 169 -10.72 -7.08 -12.42
CA LEU A 169 -9.69 -7.97 -12.95
C LEU A 169 -10.31 -8.92 -14.00
N LEU A 170 -9.90 -8.82 -15.26
CA LEU A 170 -10.46 -9.64 -16.34
C LEU A 170 -9.61 -10.87 -16.69
N GLY A 171 -8.30 -10.82 -16.46
CA GLY A 171 -7.42 -11.92 -16.80
C GLY A 171 -5.98 -11.68 -16.37
N LEU A 172 -5.28 -12.79 -16.10
CA LEU A 172 -3.86 -12.82 -15.77
C LEU A 172 -3.14 -13.76 -16.75
N ARG A 173 -1.97 -13.34 -17.22
CA ARG A 173 -1.06 -14.07 -18.11
C ARG A 173 0.34 -14.02 -17.53
N ILE A 174 1.37 -14.30 -18.33
CA ILE A 174 2.77 -14.41 -17.90
C ILE A 174 3.23 -13.16 -17.13
N GLY A 175 3.76 -13.39 -15.92
CA GLY A 175 4.28 -12.37 -15.01
C GLY A 175 5.54 -11.68 -15.56
N PRO A 176 5.97 -10.58 -14.91
CA PRO A 176 7.18 -9.85 -15.29
C PRO A 176 8.37 -10.80 -15.49
N GLU A 177 9.22 -10.52 -16.48
CA GLU A 177 10.42 -11.32 -16.77
C GLU A 177 10.18 -12.82 -17.03
N GLY A 178 8.95 -13.20 -17.42
CA GLY A 178 8.61 -14.59 -17.71
C GLY A 178 8.17 -15.41 -16.48
N GLN A 179 7.89 -14.76 -15.37
CA GLN A 179 7.38 -15.39 -14.15
C GLN A 179 5.97 -16.01 -14.34
N SER A 180 5.52 -16.75 -13.32
CA SER A 180 4.16 -17.32 -13.27
C SER A 180 3.09 -16.24 -13.43
N SER A 181 1.89 -16.63 -13.87
CA SER A 181 0.77 -15.69 -13.94
C SER A 181 0.32 -15.15 -12.60
N ASP A 182 0.66 -15.82 -11.50
CA ASP A 182 0.40 -15.32 -10.14
C ASP A 182 1.22 -14.08 -9.78
N ALA A 183 2.29 -13.78 -10.54
CA ALA A 183 3.09 -12.58 -10.40
C ALA A 183 2.65 -11.45 -11.36
N SER A 184 1.58 -11.66 -12.14
CA SER A 184 0.93 -10.59 -12.91
C SER A 184 -0.20 -9.97 -12.11
N GLY A 185 -0.53 -8.73 -12.42
CA GLY A 185 -1.65 -8.08 -11.78
C GLY A 185 -1.67 -6.58 -11.96
N PHE A 186 -2.37 -5.93 -11.04
CA PHE A 186 -2.39 -4.50 -10.92
C PHE A 186 -2.35 -4.07 -9.45
N SER A 187 -1.99 -2.81 -9.24
CA SER A 187 -2.18 -2.12 -7.97
C SER A 187 -3.10 -0.93 -8.17
N ILE A 188 -4.12 -0.84 -7.32
CA ILE A 188 -5.10 0.25 -7.31
C ILE A 188 -4.69 1.28 -6.26
N GLY A 189 -4.68 2.55 -6.60
CA GLY A 189 -4.14 3.57 -5.71
C GLY A 189 -4.42 5.02 -6.09
N PHE A 190 -3.81 5.91 -5.33
CA PHE A 190 -3.80 7.34 -5.58
C PHE A 190 -2.36 7.86 -5.58
N VAL A 191 -2.09 8.85 -6.43
CA VAL A 191 -0.78 9.50 -6.51
C VAL A 191 -0.92 11.03 -6.56
N ALA A 192 -0.01 11.72 -5.88
CA ALA A 192 0.34 13.10 -6.10
C ALA A 192 1.46 13.17 -7.14
N ARG A 193 1.52 14.26 -7.91
CA ARG A 193 2.51 14.44 -8.98
C ARG A 193 3.66 15.36 -8.51
N PRO A 194 4.87 15.23 -9.09
CA PRO A 194 5.25 14.27 -10.12
C PRO A 194 5.56 12.88 -9.52
N TYR A 195 5.15 11.82 -10.24
CA TYR A 195 5.34 10.43 -9.82
C TYR A 195 6.05 9.62 -10.92
N PRO A 196 7.01 8.74 -10.57
CA PRO A 196 7.74 7.94 -11.56
C PRO A 196 6.80 6.98 -12.29
N ASN A 197 6.70 7.12 -13.61
CA ASN A 197 5.70 6.40 -14.43
C ASN A 197 5.99 4.90 -14.67
N TRP A 198 7.07 4.39 -14.10
CA TRP A 198 7.49 2.99 -14.09
C TRP A 198 7.34 2.34 -12.72
N ARG A 199 6.66 3.01 -11.77
CA ARG A 199 6.43 2.51 -10.41
C ARG A 199 4.94 2.42 -10.16
N CYS A 200 4.54 1.40 -9.42
CA CYS A 200 3.18 1.23 -8.94
C CYS A 200 2.86 2.24 -7.82
N PRO A 201 1.58 2.64 -7.65
CA PRO A 201 1.15 3.49 -6.55
C PRO A 201 1.40 2.82 -5.19
N GLY A 202 1.89 3.59 -4.23
CA GLY A 202 2.23 3.16 -2.87
C GLY A 202 3.72 2.96 -2.64
N TRP A 203 4.52 2.76 -3.70
CA TRP A 203 5.96 2.49 -3.55
C TRP A 203 6.81 3.72 -3.25
N GLU A 204 6.37 4.91 -3.68
CA GLU A 204 7.12 6.16 -3.53
C GLU A 204 6.27 7.25 -2.88
N ARG A 205 6.91 8.36 -2.48
CA ARG A 205 6.27 9.51 -1.81
C ARG A 205 5.07 10.04 -2.58
N GLY A 206 4.08 10.56 -1.85
CA GLY A 206 2.86 11.09 -2.46
C GLY A 206 1.94 10.00 -3.00
N SER A 207 2.08 8.74 -2.58
CA SER A 207 1.22 7.67 -3.11
C SER A 207 0.84 6.61 -2.10
N LEU A 208 -0.32 6.01 -2.33
CA LEU A 208 -0.78 4.81 -1.65
C LEU A 208 -1.42 3.85 -2.64
N GLY A 209 -1.36 2.56 -2.35
CA GLY A 209 -1.98 1.55 -3.20
C GLY A 209 -2.16 0.18 -2.54
N VAL A 210 -2.99 -0.66 -3.16
CA VAL A 210 -3.22 -2.06 -2.76
C VAL A 210 -2.95 -2.96 -3.95
N PHE A 211 -2.15 -4.00 -3.75
CA PHE A 211 -1.65 -4.88 -4.80
C PHE A 211 -2.50 -6.14 -4.96
N SER A 212 -2.72 -6.56 -6.20
CA SER A 212 -3.62 -7.68 -6.51
C SER A 212 -3.03 -9.05 -6.25
N ASP A 213 -1.71 -9.20 -6.35
CA ASP A 213 -1.01 -10.48 -6.27
C ASP A 213 -0.95 -11.01 -4.83
N ASP A 214 -0.72 -10.14 -3.85
CA ASP A 214 -0.60 -10.50 -2.44
C ASP A 214 -1.69 -9.88 -1.53
N GLY A 215 -2.37 -8.82 -1.97
CA GLY A 215 -3.34 -8.09 -1.16
C GLY A 215 -2.72 -7.13 -0.14
N CYS A 216 -1.41 -6.87 -0.24
CA CYS A 216 -0.72 -5.92 0.62
C CYS A 216 -1.07 -4.48 0.24
N ARG A 217 -1.02 -3.59 1.24
CA ARG A 217 -1.11 -2.14 1.06
C ARG A 217 0.26 -1.48 1.21
N PHE A 218 0.44 -0.38 0.50
CA PHE A 218 1.68 0.38 0.46
C PHE A 218 1.33 1.86 0.60
N VAL A 219 2.09 2.59 1.42
CA VAL A 219 1.98 4.04 1.62
C VAL A 219 3.38 4.59 1.72
N ASN A 220 3.91 5.14 0.62
CA ASN A 220 5.32 5.49 0.47
C ASN A 220 6.26 4.43 1.06
N ASP A 221 6.09 3.20 0.60
CA ASP A 221 6.79 2.02 1.11
C ASP A 221 7.48 1.28 -0.05
N SER A 222 8.80 1.40 -0.09
CA SER A 222 9.62 0.79 -1.14
C SER A 222 10.04 -0.65 -0.81
N TRP A 223 9.52 -1.22 0.28
CA TRP A 223 9.75 -2.59 0.71
C TRP A 223 8.57 -3.49 0.31
N GLY A 224 8.18 -4.43 1.16
CA GLY A 224 7.13 -5.41 0.89
C GLY A 224 5.73 -5.02 1.35
N GLY A 225 5.52 -3.78 1.81
CA GLY A 225 4.19 -3.30 2.21
C GLY A 225 3.69 -3.92 3.50
N LYS A 226 2.42 -3.67 3.82
CA LYS A 226 1.73 -4.23 5.00
C LYS A 226 0.59 -5.13 4.56
N SER A 227 0.47 -6.29 5.21
CA SER A 227 -0.67 -7.20 4.99
C SER A 227 -1.98 -6.47 5.26
N PHE A 228 -2.94 -6.57 4.34
CA PHE A 228 -4.19 -5.81 4.41
C PHE A 228 -5.41 -6.62 3.99
N THR A 229 -5.36 -7.24 2.81
CA THR A 229 -6.47 -8.03 2.27
C THR A 229 -5.93 -9.30 1.60
N SER A 230 -6.81 -10.14 1.07
CA SER A 230 -6.40 -11.32 0.29
C SER A 230 -5.94 -10.92 -1.12
N LYS A 231 -5.28 -11.81 -1.84
CA LYS A 231 -5.09 -11.64 -3.29
C LYS A 231 -6.42 -11.44 -4.03
N PHE A 232 -6.37 -10.81 -5.20
CA PHE A 232 -7.56 -10.55 -6.03
C PHE A 232 -7.78 -11.72 -6.99
N ASN A 233 -9.04 -11.98 -7.34
CA ASN A 233 -9.40 -13.08 -8.23
C ASN A 233 -9.86 -12.56 -9.58
N VAL A 234 -9.59 -13.32 -10.65
CA VAL A 234 -10.12 -13.00 -11.97
C VAL A 234 -11.66 -13.02 -11.92
N GLY A 235 -12.26 -11.95 -12.42
CA GLY A 235 -13.70 -11.68 -12.37
C GLY A 235 -14.12 -10.77 -11.22
N GLU A 236 -13.27 -10.60 -10.20
CA GLU A 236 -13.54 -9.75 -9.04
C GLU A 236 -13.44 -8.26 -9.39
N THR A 237 -14.29 -7.45 -8.76
CA THR A 237 -14.20 -5.98 -8.84
C THR A 237 -13.79 -5.45 -7.48
N VAL A 238 -12.65 -4.78 -7.43
CA VAL A 238 -12.13 -4.13 -6.23
C VAL A 238 -12.23 -2.63 -6.36
N GLY A 239 -12.34 -1.90 -5.25
CA GLY A 239 -12.31 -0.45 -5.27
C GLY A 239 -11.60 0.12 -4.07
N LEU A 240 -10.98 1.27 -4.25
CA LEU A 240 -10.23 1.98 -3.22
C LEU A 240 -10.72 3.41 -3.15
N GLY A 241 -10.96 3.90 -1.94
CA GLY A 241 -11.37 5.28 -1.71
C GLY A 241 -10.65 5.94 -0.57
N MET A 242 -10.57 7.27 -0.64
CA MET A 242 -10.07 8.13 0.42
C MET A 242 -11.17 9.12 0.80
N THR A 243 -11.45 9.22 2.10
CA THR A 243 -12.37 10.20 2.66
C THR A 243 -11.59 11.22 3.47
N PHE A 244 -11.63 12.47 3.00
CA PHE A 244 -11.11 13.65 3.65
C PHE A 244 -12.21 14.23 4.54
N HIS A 245 -12.07 14.12 5.85
CA HIS A 245 -13.13 14.47 6.78
C HIS A 245 -13.16 15.97 7.08
N SER A 246 -14.36 16.53 7.23
CA SER A 246 -14.51 17.88 7.76
C SER A 246 -13.92 17.98 9.17
N PRO A 247 -13.29 19.11 9.54
CA PRO A 247 -12.83 19.32 10.90
C PRO A 247 -14.01 19.18 11.88
N THR A 248 -13.97 18.15 12.73
CA THR A 248 -14.90 18.05 13.87
C THR A 248 -14.63 19.25 14.78
N PRO A 249 -15.65 19.97 15.29
CA PRO A 249 -15.43 20.96 16.33
C PRO A 249 -14.99 20.23 17.62
N ALA A 250 -13.67 19.99 17.76
CA ALA A 250 -13.10 19.47 18.98
C ALA A 250 -13.23 20.54 20.09
N PRO A 251 -13.45 20.15 21.36
CA PRO A 251 -13.38 21.08 22.48
C PRO A 251 -11.98 21.69 22.55
N LEU A 252 -11.92 22.98 22.89
CA LEU A 252 -10.73 23.85 23.01
C LEU A 252 -9.65 23.31 23.97
N ILE A 253 -8.98 22.20 23.69
CA ILE A 253 -7.82 21.73 24.48
C ILE A 253 -6.79 21.03 23.58
N SER A 254 -6.28 21.75 22.58
CA SER A 254 -4.88 21.69 22.13
C SER A 254 -4.72 22.61 20.93
N ALA A 255 -4.03 23.72 21.13
CA ALA A 255 -3.70 24.66 20.08
C ALA A 255 -2.50 24.14 19.27
N ASP A 256 -2.68 23.04 18.55
CA ASP A 256 -1.79 22.73 17.44
C ASP A 256 -2.20 23.63 16.26
N LYS A 257 -1.32 24.57 15.92
CA LYS A 257 -1.54 25.62 14.91
C LYS A 257 -1.63 25.09 13.47
N ASN A 258 -1.77 23.79 13.26
CA ASN A 258 -1.88 23.17 11.95
C ASN A 258 -3.15 22.32 11.91
N GLU A 259 -4.24 22.90 11.43
CA GLU A 259 -5.53 22.22 11.22
C GLU A 259 -5.31 21.15 10.13
N LYS A 260 -4.93 19.94 10.52
CA LYS A 260 -4.71 18.81 9.60
C LYS A 260 -6.06 18.19 9.25
N VAL A 261 -6.25 17.85 7.97
CA VAL A 261 -7.41 17.07 7.52
C VAL A 261 -7.23 15.63 8.00
N TYR A 262 -8.24 15.08 8.64
CA TYR A 262 -8.27 13.65 8.97
C TYR A 262 -8.65 12.86 7.71
N VAL A 263 -7.89 11.83 7.37
CA VAL A 263 -8.05 11.06 6.12
C VAL A 263 -8.16 9.58 6.44
N ASP A 264 -9.26 8.96 6.03
CA ASP A 264 -9.44 7.51 6.07
C ASP A 264 -9.43 6.91 4.67
N ILE A 265 -8.81 5.75 4.55
CA ILE A 265 -8.79 4.95 3.34
C ILE A 265 -9.69 3.75 3.57
N PHE A 266 -10.52 3.41 2.59
CA PHE A 266 -11.36 2.23 2.62
C PHE A 266 -11.24 1.43 1.33
N PHE A 267 -11.45 0.12 1.44
CA PHE A 267 -11.31 -0.83 0.37
C PHE A 267 -12.57 -1.68 0.24
N THR A 268 -12.93 -1.96 -1.00
CA THR A 268 -14.16 -2.65 -1.36
C THR A 268 -13.87 -3.85 -2.26
N ARG A 269 -14.68 -4.89 -2.11
CA ARG A 269 -14.72 -6.07 -2.99
C ARG A 269 -16.17 -6.35 -3.37
N ASP A 270 -16.42 -6.47 -4.67
CA ASP A 270 -17.72 -6.73 -5.27
C ASP A 270 -18.84 -5.86 -4.65
N GLY A 271 -18.54 -4.57 -4.52
CA GLY A 271 -19.45 -3.55 -4.00
C GLY A 271 -19.60 -3.48 -2.48
N ARG A 272 -18.83 -4.26 -1.72
CA ARG A 272 -18.86 -4.25 -0.25
C ARG A 272 -17.56 -3.74 0.32
N GLU A 273 -17.64 -2.83 1.28
CA GLU A 273 -16.48 -2.43 2.08
C GLU A 273 -16.03 -3.61 2.94
N VAL A 274 -14.74 -3.96 2.85
CA VAL A 274 -14.16 -5.13 3.53
C VAL A 274 -12.98 -4.78 4.45
N GLY A 275 -12.52 -3.53 4.42
CA GLY A 275 -11.42 -3.07 5.26
C GLY A 275 -11.07 -1.62 4.97
N GLY A 276 -10.23 -1.04 5.82
CA GLY A 276 -9.75 0.33 5.69
C GLY A 276 -8.66 0.63 6.70
N TRP A 277 -8.09 1.82 6.62
CA TRP A 277 -7.11 2.32 7.57
C TRP A 277 -7.09 3.83 7.66
N ASN A 278 -6.55 4.33 8.76
CA ASN A 278 -6.30 5.74 8.91
C ASN A 278 -4.96 6.10 8.26
N LEU A 279 -4.90 7.20 7.50
CA LEU A 279 -3.66 7.64 6.87
C LEU A 279 -2.54 7.90 7.89
N TYR A 280 -2.88 8.40 9.08
CA TYR A 280 -1.94 8.78 10.14
C TYR A 280 -1.85 7.73 11.27
N GLU A 281 -2.17 6.46 10.98
CA GLU A 281 -1.88 5.36 11.92
C GLU A 281 -0.38 5.33 12.28
N GLU A 282 -0.03 4.74 13.42
CA GLU A 282 1.38 4.62 13.81
C GLU A 282 2.15 3.80 12.79
N LEU A 283 3.18 4.41 12.20
CA LEU A 283 4.07 3.80 11.23
C LEU A 283 5.37 3.40 11.93
N ASP A 284 6.00 2.35 11.41
CA ASP A 284 7.37 1.96 11.70
C ASP A 284 8.36 3.05 11.30
N GLU A 285 9.52 3.11 11.96
CA GLU A 285 10.58 4.11 11.68
C GLU A 285 11.05 4.08 10.22
N ASP A 286 10.92 2.93 9.56
CA ASP A 286 11.32 2.73 8.16
C ASP A 286 10.25 3.17 7.14
N SER A 287 9.09 3.68 7.59
CA SER A 287 8.06 4.19 6.68
C SER A 287 8.45 5.53 6.06
N GLY A 288 8.26 5.68 4.75
CA GLY A 288 8.53 6.92 4.03
C GLY A 288 7.60 8.09 4.40
N GLY A 289 6.58 7.87 5.22
CA GLY A 289 5.62 8.89 5.66
C GLY A 289 4.52 9.18 4.63
N VAL A 290 3.70 10.19 4.93
CA VAL A 290 2.40 10.42 4.24
C VAL A 290 2.31 11.74 3.48
N GLU A 291 3.45 12.34 3.17
CA GLU A 291 3.54 13.56 2.36
C GLU A 291 2.74 13.39 1.05
N GLY A 292 1.95 14.41 0.67
CA GLY A 292 1.15 14.37 -0.56
C GLY A 292 -0.25 13.79 -0.41
N LEU A 293 -0.53 13.04 0.65
CA LEU A 293 -1.77 12.28 0.81
C LEU A 293 -2.75 12.94 1.80
N GLY A 294 -2.30 13.92 2.56
CA GLY A 294 -3.04 14.57 3.65
C GLY A 294 -4.08 15.60 3.21
N GLY A 295 -4.43 15.63 1.92
CA GLY A 295 -5.36 16.60 1.34
C GLY A 295 -4.73 17.95 1.02
N ASP A 296 -3.40 18.06 1.12
CA ASP A 296 -2.58 19.21 0.80
C ASP A 296 -2.10 19.23 -0.66
N PHE A 297 -2.22 18.13 -1.39
CA PHE A 297 -1.88 18.00 -2.81
C PHE A 297 -3.07 17.53 -3.65
N ASP A 298 -3.00 17.77 -4.97
CA ASP A 298 -3.96 17.21 -5.91
C ASP A 298 -3.68 15.70 -6.09
N LEU A 299 -4.74 14.88 -6.00
CA LEU A 299 -4.62 13.43 -6.09
C LEU A 299 -5.28 12.89 -7.35
N TYR A 300 -4.57 11.99 -8.02
CA TYR A 300 -4.96 11.35 -9.25
C TYR A 300 -5.28 9.88 -8.98
N GLY A 301 -6.32 9.36 -9.65
CA GLY A 301 -6.57 7.92 -9.65
C GLY A 301 -5.44 7.22 -10.40
N ALA A 302 -4.88 6.18 -9.81
CA ALA A 302 -3.68 5.52 -10.31
C ALA A 302 -3.85 4.00 -10.34
N LEU A 303 -3.41 3.40 -11.44
CA LEU A 303 -3.39 1.97 -11.66
C LEU A 303 -1.97 1.56 -12.08
N GLY A 304 -1.25 0.89 -11.19
CA GLY A 304 0.02 0.24 -11.52
C GLY A 304 -0.27 -1.11 -12.19
N LEU A 305 0.43 -1.42 -13.28
CA LEU A 305 0.24 -2.65 -14.03
C LEU A 305 1.58 -3.39 -14.12
N PHE A 306 1.55 -4.71 -13.92
CA PHE A 306 2.74 -5.55 -13.96
C PHE A 306 2.40 -6.94 -14.51
N GLY A 307 3.29 -7.48 -15.34
CA GLY A 307 3.03 -8.71 -16.08
C GLY A 307 1.92 -8.55 -17.12
N GLY A 308 1.37 -9.67 -17.59
CA GLY A 308 0.23 -9.68 -18.51
C GLY A 308 -1.09 -9.65 -17.74
N VAL A 309 -1.81 -8.53 -17.80
CA VAL A 309 -3.09 -8.32 -17.11
C VAL A 309 -4.12 -7.72 -18.05
N ASP A 310 -5.38 -8.14 -17.89
CA ASP A 310 -6.55 -7.50 -18.50
C ASP A 310 -7.43 -6.88 -17.42
N PHE A 311 -7.94 -5.68 -17.66
CA PHE A 311 -8.67 -4.94 -16.63
C PHE A 311 -9.72 -3.99 -17.21
N GLU A 312 -10.65 -3.60 -16.36
CA GLU A 312 -11.54 -2.45 -16.55
C GLU A 312 -11.47 -1.51 -15.35
N VAL A 313 -11.61 -0.22 -15.59
CA VAL A 313 -11.60 0.82 -14.56
C VAL A 313 -12.89 1.62 -14.62
N PHE A 314 -13.51 1.88 -13.47
CA PHE A 314 -14.78 2.58 -13.33
C PHE A 314 -14.63 3.74 -12.35
N PHE A 315 -14.68 4.97 -12.87
CA PHE A 315 -14.63 6.18 -12.06
C PHE A 315 -16.00 6.80 -11.81
N LYS A 316 -17.00 6.44 -12.61
CA LYS A 316 -18.32 7.05 -12.53
C LYS A 316 -19.20 6.30 -11.51
N PRO A 317 -19.85 7.00 -10.57
CA PRO A 317 -20.67 6.37 -9.53
C PRO A 317 -21.80 5.47 -10.04
N THR A 318 -22.33 5.73 -11.24
CA THR A 318 -23.39 4.89 -11.83
C THR A 318 -22.91 3.50 -12.25
N ASP A 319 -21.61 3.33 -12.40
CA ASP A 319 -20.99 2.12 -12.92
C ASP A 319 -20.33 1.29 -11.80
N TRP A 320 -20.30 1.82 -10.57
CA TRP A 320 -19.77 1.14 -9.39
C TRP A 320 -20.72 0.05 -8.90
N LEU A 321 -20.14 -1.01 -8.35
CA LEU A 321 -20.87 -1.99 -7.55
C LEU A 321 -21.11 -1.46 -6.13
N TRP A 322 -20.16 -0.69 -5.58
CA TRP A 322 -20.29 -0.07 -4.27
C TRP A 322 -21.20 1.17 -4.36
N THR A 323 -22.15 1.25 -3.44
CA THR A 323 -23.02 2.42 -3.30
C THR A 323 -22.61 3.23 -2.08
N PRO A 324 -22.19 4.49 -2.24
CA PRO A 324 -21.87 5.37 -1.12
C PRO A 324 -23.07 5.54 -0.19
N ARG A 325 -22.82 5.63 1.13
CA ARG A 325 -23.87 5.84 2.14
C ARG A 325 -24.29 7.31 2.28
N GLU A 326 -23.48 8.25 1.80
CA GLU A 326 -23.69 9.70 1.84
C GLU A 326 -23.41 10.34 0.47
N ASP A 327 -23.79 11.61 0.30
CA ASP A 327 -23.60 12.37 -0.95
C ASP A 327 -22.11 12.52 -1.30
N PHE A 328 -21.74 12.13 -2.54
CA PHE A 328 -20.38 12.02 -3.08
C PHE A 328 -19.85 13.29 -3.79
#